data_AF-A0A8T7H1V5-F1
#
_entry.id   AF-A0A8T7H1V5-F1
#
_cell.length_a   1.000
_cell.length_b   1.000
_cell.length_c   1.000
_cell.angle_alpha   90.00
_cell.angle_beta   90.00
_cell.angle_gamma   90.00
#
_symmetry.space_group_name_H-M   'P 1'
#
loop_
_entity.id
_entity.type
_entity.pdbx_description
1 polymer ?
#
loop_
_entity_poly.entity_id
_entity_poly.type
_entity_poly.pdbx_seq_one_letter_code
_entity_poly.pdbx_strand_id
1 'polypeptide(L)'
;MGHGRVRVLRGRGCRECIVVAETIEEFLCTAARSGLDVPDEVVVEAFETHSLLEPRLEAEARSIGAAYGGVRPESCVLYAGWTGLPQVYVVLSACRGLDEKCIRGEAARAAAHSILHRGIDCYVYTINYYYESTLRIILGPLYPAFLYLVGAGVRGYEANSLAVRLGYGDLVAVDEVRALAGAVAALAALKPARRPRLLIAAELFKYLAESRPLARPGSPVLDMLGRLAPLYPAEYNAALRALAAMEPASSTAERARLAAEKIIEELLA
;
A
#
# COMPACT_ATOMS: atom_id res chain seq x y z
N MET A 1 -15.67 -5.97 -24.40
CA MET A 1 -14.91 -5.56 -23.20
C MET A 1 -15.79 -5.88 -22.01
N GLY A 2 -15.31 -6.68 -21.05
CA GLY A 2 -16.09 -7.09 -19.89
C GLY A 2 -16.30 -5.92 -18.93
N HIS A 3 -17.48 -5.82 -18.33
CA HIS A 3 -17.68 -4.99 -17.15
C HIS A 3 -17.18 -5.81 -15.95
N GLY A 4 -16.12 -5.34 -15.28
CA GLY A 4 -15.63 -6.00 -14.06
C GLY A 4 -16.77 -6.06 -13.04
N ARG A 5 -17.03 -7.24 -12.49
CA ARG A 5 -18.13 -7.47 -11.54
C ARG A 5 -17.61 -7.46 -10.11
N VAL A 6 -18.38 -6.91 -9.19
CA VAL A 6 -18.08 -7.01 -7.75
C VAL A 6 -18.97 -8.08 -7.12
N ARG A 7 -18.35 -9.11 -6.54
CA ARG A 7 -19.05 -10.16 -5.81
C ARG A 7 -18.85 -10.00 -4.32
N VAL A 8 -19.92 -9.60 -3.62
CA VAL A 8 -19.94 -9.57 -2.15
C VAL A 8 -20.27 -10.96 -1.62
N LEU A 9 -19.28 -11.61 -0.99
CA LEU A 9 -19.43 -12.94 -0.41
C LEU A 9 -19.98 -12.89 1.02
N ARG A 10 -19.61 -11.87 1.81
CA ARG A 10 -20.03 -11.69 3.20
C ARG A 10 -20.25 -10.21 3.49
N GLY A 11 -21.36 -9.87 4.16
CA GLY A 11 -21.69 -8.49 4.52
C GLY A 11 -22.70 -7.79 3.60
N ARG A 12 -23.51 -8.51 2.82
CA ARG A 12 -24.48 -7.93 1.86
C ARG A 12 -25.51 -6.95 2.44
N GLY A 13 -25.71 -6.93 3.76
CA GLY A 13 -26.59 -5.96 4.46
C GLY A 13 -25.86 -4.91 5.29
N CYS A 14 -24.52 -4.90 5.26
CA CYS A 14 -23.70 -3.93 5.98
C CYS A 14 -23.47 -2.71 5.10
N ARG A 15 -23.78 -1.51 5.61
CA ARG A 15 -23.65 -0.25 4.89
C ARG A 15 -22.22 -0.03 4.38
N GLU A 16 -21.24 -0.28 5.22
CA GLU A 16 -19.82 -0.10 4.91
C GLU A 16 -19.40 -0.99 3.74
N CYS A 17 -19.87 -2.26 3.72
CA CYS A 17 -19.60 -3.18 2.63
C CYS A 17 -20.27 -2.77 1.32
N ILE A 18 -21.48 -2.20 1.39
CA ILE A 18 -22.18 -1.66 0.22
C ILE A 18 -21.40 -0.48 -0.36
N VAL A 19 -21.01 0.49 0.48
CA VAL A 19 -20.21 1.66 0.03
C VAL A 19 -18.90 1.22 -0.63
N VAL A 20 -18.20 0.24 -0.03
CA VAL A 20 -16.97 -0.30 -0.59
C VAL A 20 -17.23 -0.97 -1.95
N ALA A 21 -18.23 -1.84 -2.03
CA ALA A 21 -18.56 -2.56 -3.26
C ALA A 21 -18.97 -1.62 -4.40
N GLU A 22 -19.85 -0.66 -4.13
CA GLU A 22 -20.29 0.36 -5.10
C GLU A 22 -19.11 1.21 -5.59
N THR A 23 -18.22 1.62 -4.68
CA THR A 23 -17.04 2.42 -5.05
C THR A 23 -16.08 1.62 -5.94
N ILE A 24 -15.86 0.34 -5.63
CA ILE A 24 -15.03 -0.53 -6.46
C ILE A 24 -15.67 -0.70 -7.84
N GLU A 25 -16.97 -1.00 -7.91
CA GLU A 25 -17.68 -1.18 -9.16
C GLU A 25 -17.63 0.08 -10.04
N GLU A 26 -17.86 1.25 -9.45
CA GLU A 26 -17.76 2.54 -10.12
C GLU A 26 -16.34 2.77 -10.67
N PHE A 27 -15.31 2.51 -9.85
CA PHE A 27 -13.91 2.65 -10.24
C PHE A 27 -13.55 1.72 -11.41
N LEU A 28 -13.95 0.44 -11.34
CA LEU A 28 -13.72 -0.54 -12.40
C LEU A 28 -14.43 -0.13 -13.70
N CYS A 29 -15.65 0.38 -13.62
CA CYS A 29 -16.39 0.88 -14.78
C CYS A 29 -15.72 2.11 -15.41
N THR A 30 -15.17 3.01 -14.60
CA THR A 30 -14.40 4.16 -15.08
C THR A 30 -13.09 3.70 -15.74
N ALA A 31 -12.36 2.79 -15.11
CA ALA A 31 -11.12 2.21 -15.66
C ALA A 31 -11.34 1.51 -17.01
N ALA A 32 -12.39 0.67 -17.12
CA ALA A 32 -12.74 -0.03 -18.35
C ALA A 32 -13.10 0.96 -19.48
N ARG A 33 -13.82 2.04 -19.17
CA ARG A 33 -14.13 3.11 -20.12
C ARG A 33 -12.88 3.87 -20.59
N SER A 34 -11.84 3.91 -19.76
CA SER A 34 -10.52 4.44 -20.12
C SER A 34 -9.62 3.44 -20.88
N GLY A 35 -10.13 2.26 -21.24
CA GLY A 35 -9.41 1.25 -22.01
C GLY A 35 -8.42 0.42 -21.18
N LEU A 36 -8.50 0.46 -19.85
CA LEU A 36 -7.68 -0.39 -18.99
C LEU A 36 -8.24 -1.81 -18.99
N ASP A 37 -7.33 -2.79 -18.93
CA ASP A 37 -7.69 -4.16 -18.60
C ASP A 37 -8.16 -4.18 -17.14
N VAL A 38 -9.38 -4.66 -16.89
CA VAL A 38 -10.00 -4.73 -15.56
C VAL A 38 -10.26 -6.19 -15.19
N PRO A 39 -10.21 -6.56 -13.90
CA PRO A 39 -10.50 -7.93 -13.51
C PRO A 39 -11.97 -8.25 -13.82
N ASP A 40 -12.23 -9.48 -14.28
CA ASP A 40 -13.60 -9.96 -14.50
C ASP A 40 -14.42 -9.96 -13.20
N GLU A 41 -13.74 -10.17 -12.08
CA GLU A 41 -14.34 -10.22 -10.76
C GLU A 41 -13.42 -9.65 -9.67
N VAL A 42 -14.00 -8.87 -8.75
CA VAL A 42 -13.41 -8.52 -7.46
C VAL A 42 -14.30 -9.07 -6.35
N VAL A 43 -13.70 -9.80 -5.41
CA VAL A 43 -14.41 -10.38 -4.27
C VAL A 43 -14.34 -9.44 -3.08
N VAL A 44 -15.49 -9.16 -2.45
CA VAL A 44 -15.57 -8.35 -1.23
C VAL A 44 -16.06 -9.19 -0.05
N GLU A 45 -15.33 -9.16 1.06
CA GLU A 45 -15.66 -9.90 2.27
C GLU A 45 -15.52 -9.05 3.55
N ALA A 46 -16.54 -9.07 4.39
CA ALA A 46 -16.57 -8.35 5.66
C ALA A 46 -16.06 -9.19 6.85
N PHE A 47 -15.29 -8.55 7.72
CA PHE A 47 -14.83 -9.08 9.01
C PHE A 47 -15.17 -8.10 10.12
N GLU A 48 -15.57 -8.60 11.29
CA GLU A 48 -15.94 -7.73 12.42
C GLU A 48 -14.71 -6.94 12.93
N THR A 49 -13.55 -7.59 13.01
CA THR A 49 -12.30 -7.04 13.57
C THR A 49 -11.08 -7.49 12.76
N HIS A 50 -9.98 -6.74 12.87
CA HIS A 50 -8.69 -7.15 12.29
C HIS A 50 -8.19 -8.48 12.84
N SER A 51 -8.41 -8.76 14.12
CA SER A 51 -7.99 -10.01 14.77
C SER A 51 -8.62 -11.27 14.16
N LEU A 52 -9.76 -11.15 13.48
CA LEU A 52 -10.38 -12.26 12.75
C LEU A 52 -9.84 -12.39 11.32
N LEU A 53 -9.39 -11.30 10.71
CA LEU A 53 -8.85 -11.26 9.36
C LEU A 53 -7.38 -11.69 9.34
N GLU A 54 -6.59 -11.23 10.31
CA GLU A 54 -5.13 -11.38 10.31
C GLU A 54 -4.64 -12.83 10.25
N PRO A 55 -5.19 -13.80 11.01
CA PRO A 55 -4.77 -15.20 10.90
C PRO A 55 -5.03 -15.80 9.50
N ARG A 56 -6.07 -15.34 8.80
CA ARG A 56 -6.38 -15.79 7.45
C ARG A 56 -5.36 -15.24 6.45
N LEU A 57 -5.09 -13.93 6.51
CA LEU A 57 -4.04 -13.32 5.69
C LEU A 57 -2.68 -13.94 5.99
N GLU A 58 -2.35 -14.22 7.25
CA GLU A 58 -1.09 -14.88 7.55
C GLU A 58 -1.01 -16.30 6.96
N ALA A 59 -2.08 -17.08 7.05
CA ALA A 59 -2.15 -18.42 6.45
C ALA A 59 -2.05 -18.39 4.92
N GLU A 60 -2.74 -17.46 4.27
CA GLU A 60 -2.68 -17.29 2.82
C GLU A 60 -1.25 -16.93 2.36
N ALA A 61 -0.56 -16.02 3.06
CA ALA A 61 0.80 -15.59 2.72
C ALA A 61 1.79 -16.74 2.88
N ARG A 62 1.69 -17.46 4.00
CA ARG A 62 2.52 -18.65 4.26
C ARG A 62 2.33 -19.72 3.19
N SER A 63 1.11 -19.92 2.69
CA SER A 63 0.84 -20.95 1.67
C SER A 63 1.54 -20.69 0.34
N ILE A 64 1.90 -19.43 0.06
CA ILE A 64 2.61 -19.02 -1.16
C ILE A 64 4.07 -18.60 -0.89
N GLY A 65 4.57 -18.78 0.34
CA GLY A 65 5.92 -18.37 0.73
C GLY A 65 6.14 -16.85 0.75
N ALA A 66 5.08 -16.05 0.81
CA ALA A 66 5.17 -14.60 0.86
C ALA A 66 5.43 -14.12 2.30
N ALA A 67 6.22 -13.04 2.42
CA ALA A 67 6.38 -12.33 3.67
C ALA A 67 5.11 -11.52 3.98
N TYR A 68 4.59 -11.66 5.19
CA TYR A 68 3.43 -10.92 5.67
C TYR A 68 3.84 -9.90 6.73
N GLY A 69 3.53 -8.62 6.47
CA GLY A 69 3.91 -7.51 7.35
C GLY A 69 2.87 -7.16 8.42
N GLY A 70 1.80 -7.95 8.57
CA GLY A 70 0.68 -7.64 9.45
C GLY A 70 -0.39 -6.74 8.79
N VAL A 71 -1.54 -6.61 9.46
CA VAL A 71 -2.57 -5.65 9.05
C VAL A 71 -2.25 -4.27 9.61
N ARG A 72 -2.39 -3.21 8.80
CA ARG A 72 -2.45 -1.82 9.31
C ARG A 72 -3.73 -1.67 10.16
N PRO A 73 -3.64 -1.50 11.49
CA PRO A 73 -4.82 -1.45 12.36
C PRO A 73 -5.75 -0.27 12.03
N GLU A 74 -5.23 0.76 11.39
CA GLU A 74 -5.98 1.92 10.96
C GLU A 74 -6.80 1.67 9.67
N SER A 75 -6.40 0.75 8.80
CA SER A 75 -7.09 0.53 7.53
C SER A 75 -8.39 -0.24 7.72
N CYS A 76 -9.49 0.28 7.18
CA CYS A 76 -10.78 -0.37 7.20
C CYS A 76 -11.09 -1.16 5.92
N VAL A 77 -10.36 -0.90 4.82
CA VAL A 77 -10.44 -1.66 3.57
C VAL A 77 -9.05 -2.14 3.18
N LEU A 78 -8.93 -3.45 2.94
CA LEU A 78 -7.66 -4.10 2.62
C LEU A 78 -7.76 -4.83 1.30
N TYR A 79 -6.65 -4.88 0.56
CA TYR A 79 -6.54 -5.61 -0.68
C TYR A 79 -5.57 -6.78 -0.55
N ALA A 80 -5.93 -7.94 -1.11
CA ALA A 80 -5.03 -9.06 -1.36
C ALA A 80 -5.24 -9.63 -2.77
N GLY A 81 -4.12 -9.86 -3.48
CA GLY A 81 -4.12 -10.43 -4.84
C GLY A 81 -3.36 -11.75 -4.96
N TRP A 82 -3.06 -12.42 -3.84
CA TRP A 82 -2.11 -13.53 -3.78
C TRP A 82 -2.59 -14.81 -4.48
N THR A 83 -3.89 -15.00 -4.56
CA THR A 83 -4.53 -16.21 -5.10
C THR A 83 -4.90 -16.08 -6.59
N GLY A 84 -4.47 -15.01 -7.25
CA GLY A 84 -4.80 -14.72 -8.65
C GLY A 84 -6.19 -14.07 -8.85
N LEU A 85 -7.01 -14.01 -7.79
CA LEU A 85 -8.29 -13.31 -7.77
C LEU A 85 -8.19 -12.10 -6.84
N PRO A 86 -8.53 -10.88 -7.30
CA PRO A 86 -8.59 -9.70 -6.43
C PRO A 86 -9.59 -9.88 -5.29
N GLN A 87 -9.09 -9.84 -4.05
CA GLN A 87 -9.90 -9.88 -2.83
C GLN A 87 -9.77 -8.56 -2.08
N VAL A 88 -10.91 -8.04 -1.64
CA VAL A 88 -11.03 -6.85 -0.81
C VAL A 88 -11.72 -7.22 0.49
N TYR A 89 -11.05 -6.93 1.60
CA TYR A 89 -11.58 -7.18 2.93
C TYR A 89 -12.03 -5.88 3.57
N VAL A 90 -13.19 -5.89 4.22
CA VAL A 90 -13.73 -4.76 4.97
C VAL A 90 -13.73 -5.10 6.43
N VAL A 91 -13.08 -4.27 7.27
CA VAL A 91 -13.02 -4.47 8.72
C VAL A 91 -13.98 -3.51 9.41
N LEU A 92 -15.12 -4.03 9.86
CA LEU A 92 -16.25 -3.23 10.33
C LEU A 92 -15.91 -2.39 11.57
N SER A 93 -15.15 -2.93 12.52
CA SER A 93 -14.71 -2.18 13.69
C SER A 93 -13.86 -0.96 13.32
N ALA A 94 -13.08 -1.06 12.25
CA ALA A 94 -12.20 0.00 11.77
C ALA A 94 -12.93 1.07 10.95
N CYS A 95 -14.08 0.71 10.36
CA CYS A 95 -14.97 1.68 9.72
C CYS A 95 -15.68 2.60 10.73
N ARG A 96 -15.81 2.18 12.00
CA ARG A 96 -16.57 2.94 13.01
C ARG A 96 -15.91 4.30 13.27
N GLY A 97 -16.69 5.37 13.04
CA GLY A 97 -16.23 6.74 13.23
C GLY A 97 -15.49 7.33 12.04
N LEU A 98 -15.32 6.58 10.94
CA LEU A 98 -14.85 7.13 9.68
C LEU A 98 -15.99 7.78 8.91
N ASP A 99 -15.70 8.90 8.25
CA ASP A 99 -16.62 9.46 7.28
C ASP A 99 -16.68 8.58 6.01
N GLU A 100 -17.79 8.68 5.28
CA GLU A 100 -17.98 7.87 4.06
C GLU A 100 -16.91 8.18 3.00
N LYS A 101 -16.40 9.42 2.97
CA LYS A 101 -15.39 9.84 1.99
C LYS A 101 -14.06 9.09 2.20
N CYS A 102 -13.69 8.84 3.45
CA CYS A 102 -12.53 8.06 3.86
C CYS A 102 -12.68 6.59 3.47
N ILE A 103 -13.85 5.98 3.74
CA ILE A 103 -14.15 4.60 3.33
C ILE A 103 -14.08 4.47 1.80
N ARG A 104 -14.68 5.41 1.06
CA ARG A 104 -14.57 5.47 -0.40
C ARG A 104 -13.13 5.66 -0.88
N GLY A 105 -12.31 6.43 -0.15
CA GLY A 105 -10.89 6.60 -0.42
C GLY A 105 -10.10 5.29 -0.33
N GLU A 106 -10.28 4.54 0.77
CA GLU A 106 -9.65 3.23 0.91
C GLU A 106 -10.16 2.23 -0.14
N ALA A 107 -11.47 2.24 -0.44
CA ALA A 107 -12.07 1.40 -1.47
C ALA A 107 -11.53 1.70 -2.88
N ALA A 108 -11.37 2.98 -3.23
CA ALA A 108 -10.79 3.39 -4.51
C ALA A 108 -9.33 2.95 -4.63
N ARG A 109 -8.53 3.02 -3.55
CA ARG A 109 -7.17 2.48 -3.56
C ARG A 109 -7.17 0.95 -3.72
N ALA A 110 -8.07 0.25 -3.03
CA ALA A 110 -8.22 -1.20 -3.17
C ALA A 110 -8.65 -1.62 -4.59
N ALA A 111 -9.53 -0.86 -5.24
CA ALA A 111 -9.91 -1.05 -6.64
C ALA A 111 -8.72 -0.85 -7.59
N ALA A 112 -7.91 0.20 -7.36
CA ALA A 112 -6.69 0.43 -8.13
C ALA A 112 -5.69 -0.73 -7.98
N HIS A 113 -5.49 -1.24 -6.77
CA HIS A 113 -4.69 -2.45 -6.56
C HIS A 113 -5.27 -3.68 -7.25
N SER A 114 -6.60 -3.84 -7.27
CA SER A 114 -7.29 -4.93 -7.98
C SER A 114 -7.07 -4.87 -9.49
N ILE A 115 -6.80 -3.69 -10.04
CA ILE A 115 -6.45 -3.55 -11.45
C ILE A 115 -4.97 -3.88 -11.69
N LEU A 116 -4.07 -3.39 -10.85
CA LEU A 116 -2.63 -3.39 -11.11
C LEU A 116 -1.87 -4.59 -10.56
N HIS A 117 -2.33 -5.21 -9.46
CA HIS A 117 -1.53 -6.16 -8.67
C HIS A 117 -2.24 -7.50 -8.47
N ARG A 118 -2.70 -8.13 -9.57
CA ARG A 118 -3.57 -9.31 -9.56
C ARG A 118 -2.87 -10.65 -9.31
N GLY A 119 -1.56 -10.64 -9.11
CA GLY A 119 -0.77 -11.87 -9.04
C GLY A 119 0.40 -11.78 -8.07
N ILE A 120 0.96 -12.96 -7.77
CA ILE A 120 2.11 -13.14 -6.88
C ILE A 120 3.38 -12.46 -7.40
N ASP A 121 3.48 -12.25 -8.71
CA ASP A 121 4.56 -11.54 -9.37
C ASP A 121 4.72 -10.09 -8.90
N CYS A 122 3.64 -9.48 -8.39
CA CYS A 122 3.67 -8.15 -7.77
C CYS A 122 4.16 -8.16 -6.30
N TYR A 123 4.35 -9.35 -5.72
CA TYR A 123 4.71 -9.56 -4.31
C TYR A 123 6.06 -10.25 -4.15
N VAL A 124 6.58 -10.87 -5.22
CA VAL A 124 7.85 -11.59 -5.22
C VAL A 124 8.81 -10.87 -6.17
N TYR A 125 9.90 -10.35 -5.62
CA TYR A 125 10.96 -9.75 -6.41
C TYR A 125 12.32 -10.09 -5.80
N THR A 126 13.31 -10.26 -6.69
CA THR A 126 14.67 -10.64 -6.34
C THR A 126 15.56 -9.40 -6.33
N ILE A 127 16.32 -9.21 -5.27
CA ILE A 127 17.38 -8.18 -5.20
C ILE A 127 18.73 -8.79 -5.56
N ASN A 128 19.69 -7.97 -5.97
CA ASN A 128 21.04 -8.45 -6.25
C ASN A 128 21.61 -9.22 -5.03
N TYR A 129 22.30 -10.34 -5.28
CA TYR A 129 22.89 -11.20 -4.25
C TYR A 129 23.78 -10.44 -3.24
N TYR A 130 24.51 -9.43 -3.70
CA TYR A 130 25.35 -8.59 -2.83
C TYR A 130 24.50 -7.82 -1.80
N TYR A 131 23.42 -7.19 -2.26
CA TYR A 131 22.48 -6.49 -1.38
C TYR A 131 21.71 -7.45 -0.49
N GLU A 132 21.30 -8.61 -1.02
CA GLU A 132 20.61 -9.64 -0.24
C GLU A 132 21.45 -10.13 0.94
N SER A 133 22.70 -10.49 0.69
CA SER A 133 23.62 -10.97 1.73
C SER A 133 23.81 -9.91 2.81
N THR A 134 24.01 -8.66 2.38
CA THR A 134 24.17 -7.51 3.27
C THR A 134 22.93 -7.28 4.14
N LEU A 135 21.74 -7.28 3.56
CA LEU A 135 20.49 -7.11 4.29
C LEU A 135 20.26 -8.26 5.28
N ARG A 136 20.51 -9.51 4.89
CA ARG A 136 20.38 -10.67 5.77
C ARG A 136 21.32 -10.57 6.98
N ILE A 137 22.53 -10.01 6.82
CA ILE A 137 23.47 -9.77 7.93
C ILE A 137 22.97 -8.63 8.84
N ILE A 138 22.51 -7.52 8.27
CA ILE A 138 22.15 -6.31 9.04
C ILE A 138 20.79 -6.46 9.73
N LEU A 139 19.79 -6.94 9.00
CA LEU A 139 18.40 -7.03 9.46
C LEU A 139 18.06 -8.39 10.05
N GLY A 140 18.81 -9.44 9.72
CA GLY A 140 18.52 -10.80 10.19
C GLY A 140 17.07 -11.19 9.90
N PRO A 141 16.27 -11.56 10.91
CA PRO A 141 14.86 -11.91 10.75
C PRO A 141 13.97 -10.79 10.20
N LEU A 142 14.41 -9.52 10.24
CA LEU A 142 13.64 -8.36 9.78
C LEU A 142 13.80 -8.08 8.28
N TYR A 143 14.68 -8.80 7.59
CA TYR A 143 14.89 -8.64 6.15
C TYR A 143 13.60 -8.73 5.32
N PRO A 144 12.69 -9.69 5.55
CA PRO A 144 11.44 -9.77 4.80
C PRO A 144 10.52 -8.56 5.03
N ALA A 145 10.53 -7.98 6.24
CA ALA A 145 9.76 -6.78 6.55
C ALA A 145 10.27 -5.57 5.76
N PHE A 146 11.59 -5.41 5.64
CA PHE A 146 12.18 -4.34 4.82
C PHE A 146 11.71 -4.43 3.36
N LEU A 147 11.80 -5.62 2.76
CA LEU A 147 11.30 -5.80 1.40
C LEU A 147 9.80 -5.53 1.32
N TYR A 148 9.01 -6.09 2.24
CA TYR A 148 7.57 -5.83 2.26
C TYR A 148 7.23 -4.33 2.23
N LEU A 149 7.93 -3.51 3.03
CA LEU A 149 7.71 -2.06 3.09
C LEU A 149 8.07 -1.35 1.79
N VAL A 150 9.21 -1.68 1.18
CA VAL A 150 9.60 -1.09 -0.13
C VAL A 150 8.61 -1.49 -1.21
N GLY A 151 8.25 -2.77 -1.30
CA GLY A 151 7.25 -3.25 -2.26
C GLY A 151 5.86 -2.62 -2.03
N ALA A 152 5.46 -2.42 -0.76
CA ALA A 152 4.22 -1.73 -0.42
C ALA A 152 4.23 -0.28 -0.91
N GLY A 153 5.32 0.45 -0.71
CA GLY A 153 5.48 1.81 -1.21
C GLY A 153 5.33 1.93 -2.72
N VAL A 154 5.96 1.03 -3.48
CA VAL A 154 5.87 1.01 -4.95
C VAL A 154 4.45 0.70 -5.42
N ARG A 155 3.82 -0.34 -4.88
CA ARG A 155 2.41 -0.67 -5.21
C ARG A 155 1.46 0.47 -4.82
N GLY A 156 1.72 1.11 -3.70
CA GLY A 156 0.95 2.25 -3.21
C GLY A 156 1.06 3.46 -4.14
N TYR A 157 2.28 3.80 -4.58
CA TYR A 157 2.53 4.82 -5.61
C TYR A 157 1.74 4.52 -6.90
N GLU A 158 1.80 3.29 -7.39
CA GLU A 158 1.12 2.88 -8.63
C GLU A 158 -0.41 2.97 -8.49
N ALA A 159 -0.96 2.46 -7.38
CA ALA A 159 -2.39 2.51 -7.10
C ALA A 159 -2.91 3.95 -6.94
N ASN A 160 -2.21 4.79 -6.18
CA ASN A 160 -2.59 6.18 -6.00
C ASN A 160 -2.44 6.98 -7.30
N SER A 161 -1.43 6.69 -8.12
CA SER A 161 -1.29 7.28 -9.46
C SER A 161 -2.45 6.92 -10.38
N LEU A 162 -2.87 5.65 -10.38
CA LEU A 162 -4.03 5.21 -11.15
C LEU A 162 -5.32 5.88 -10.65
N ALA A 163 -5.54 5.92 -9.33
CA ALA A 163 -6.71 6.57 -8.75
C ALA A 163 -6.78 8.06 -9.11
N VAL A 164 -5.65 8.77 -9.02
CA VAL A 164 -5.55 10.17 -9.46
C VAL A 164 -5.89 10.31 -10.94
N ARG A 165 -5.33 9.45 -11.81
CA ARG A 165 -5.59 9.48 -13.26
C ARG A 165 -7.05 9.26 -13.60
N LEU A 166 -7.76 8.45 -12.83
CA LEU A 166 -9.18 8.15 -13.02
C LEU A 166 -10.13 9.10 -12.28
N GLY A 167 -9.62 10.15 -11.63
CA GLY A 167 -10.44 11.19 -10.99
C GLY A 167 -10.81 10.93 -9.52
N TYR A 168 -10.23 9.90 -8.88
CA TYR A 168 -10.49 9.54 -7.48
C TYR A 168 -9.47 10.15 -6.50
N GLY A 169 -8.58 11.03 -6.97
CA GLY A 169 -7.49 11.61 -6.17
C GLY A 169 -7.93 12.27 -4.86
N ASP A 170 -9.04 13.01 -4.88
CA ASP A 170 -9.55 13.70 -3.68
C ASP A 170 -10.10 12.74 -2.62
N LEU A 171 -10.59 11.56 -3.01
CA LEU A 171 -11.05 10.54 -2.07
C LEU A 171 -9.85 9.86 -1.42
N VAL A 172 -8.88 9.44 -2.23
CA VAL A 172 -7.66 8.81 -1.75
C VAL A 172 -6.83 9.76 -0.89
N ALA A 173 -6.80 11.06 -1.20
CA ALA A 173 -6.11 12.05 -0.40
C ALA A 173 -6.65 12.18 1.04
N VAL A 174 -7.97 12.04 1.25
CA VAL A 174 -8.56 12.09 2.61
C VAL A 174 -8.05 10.93 3.46
N ASP A 175 -8.06 9.72 2.90
CA ASP A 175 -7.53 8.56 3.60
C ASP A 175 -6.01 8.66 3.80
N GLU A 176 -5.26 9.12 2.80
CA GLU A 176 -3.81 9.29 2.88
C GLU A 176 -3.40 10.23 4.03
N VAL A 177 -4.11 11.36 4.20
CA VAL A 177 -3.87 12.29 5.31
C VAL A 177 -4.04 11.59 6.67
N ARG A 178 -5.06 10.74 6.81
CA ARG A 178 -5.31 9.97 8.03
C ARG A 178 -4.20 8.95 8.28
N ALA A 179 -3.78 8.21 7.25
CA ALA A 179 -2.68 7.26 7.34
C ALA A 179 -1.36 7.94 7.74
N LEU A 180 -1.04 9.08 7.12
CA LEU A 180 0.13 9.88 7.47
C LEU A 180 0.06 10.44 8.89
N ALA A 181 -1.11 10.81 9.39
CA ALA A 181 -1.26 11.29 10.77
C ALA A 181 -0.90 10.19 11.78
N GLY A 182 -1.37 8.97 11.55
CA GLY A 182 -0.97 7.80 12.33
C GLY A 182 0.54 7.53 12.25
N ALA A 183 1.09 7.61 11.03
CA ALA A 183 2.52 7.43 10.78
C ALA A 183 3.40 8.42 11.54
N VAL A 184 3.08 9.73 11.45
CA VAL A 184 3.80 10.80 12.16
C VAL A 184 3.81 10.54 13.66
N ALA A 185 2.65 10.18 14.23
CA ALA A 185 2.54 9.88 15.65
C ALA A 185 3.36 8.64 16.06
N ALA A 186 3.27 7.56 15.29
CA ALA A 186 4.02 6.33 15.55
C ALA A 186 5.55 6.55 15.44
N LEU A 187 5.98 7.24 14.38
CA LEU A 187 7.40 7.51 14.12
C LEU A 187 8.00 8.50 15.13
N ALA A 188 7.22 9.47 15.63
CA ALA A 188 7.65 10.38 16.70
C ALA A 188 7.81 9.66 18.05
N ALA A 189 7.09 8.55 18.27
CA ALA A 189 7.18 7.75 19.50
C ALA A 189 8.37 6.78 19.52
N LEU A 190 9.00 6.51 18.37
CA LEU A 190 10.18 5.65 18.30
C LEU A 190 11.39 6.34 18.95
N LYS A 191 11.92 5.72 20.02
CA LYS A 191 13.21 6.17 20.60
C LYS A 191 14.34 5.89 19.60
N PRO A 192 15.39 6.72 19.56
CA PRO A 192 16.56 6.51 18.71
C PRO A 192 17.39 5.31 19.21
N ALA A 193 16.92 4.10 18.96
CA ALA A 193 17.69 2.88 19.07
C ALA A 193 18.27 2.55 17.68
N ARG A 194 19.58 2.30 17.61
CA ARG A 194 20.40 2.21 16.39
C ARG A 194 20.04 1.10 15.38
N ARG A 195 18.93 0.36 15.51
CA ARG A 195 18.76 -0.96 14.87
C ARG A 195 17.38 -1.23 14.24
N PRO A 196 16.74 -0.28 13.56
CA PRO A 196 16.85 -0.43 12.11
C PRO A 196 16.64 0.87 11.32
N ARG A 197 17.72 1.63 11.07
CA ARG A 197 17.69 2.76 10.12
C ARG A 197 17.13 2.36 8.75
N LEU A 198 17.44 1.15 8.29
CA LEU A 198 16.91 0.58 7.05
C LEU A 198 15.38 0.39 7.08
N LEU A 199 14.80 -0.11 8.19
CA LEU A 199 13.34 -0.25 8.27
C LEU A 199 12.65 1.11 8.41
N ILE A 200 13.27 2.06 9.14
CA ILE A 200 12.76 3.44 9.22
C ILE A 200 12.76 4.08 7.84
N ALA A 201 13.85 3.95 7.08
CA ALA A 201 13.93 4.46 5.72
C ALA A 201 12.95 3.76 4.77
N ALA A 202 12.73 2.46 4.91
CA ALA A 202 11.73 1.72 4.13
C ALA A 202 10.29 2.16 4.48
N GLU A 203 10.00 2.40 5.76
CA GLU A 203 8.70 2.92 6.22
C GLU A 203 8.47 4.35 5.70
N LEU A 204 9.47 5.22 5.80
CA LEU A 204 9.41 6.57 5.24
C LEU A 204 9.25 6.55 3.73
N PHE A 205 10.01 5.71 3.03
CA PHE A 205 9.88 5.49 1.59
C PHE A 205 8.45 5.09 1.23
N LYS A 206 7.87 4.14 1.95
CA LYS A 206 6.50 3.68 1.73
C LYS A 206 5.49 4.83 1.78
N TYR A 207 5.51 5.64 2.84
CA TYR A 207 4.63 6.80 2.95
C TYR A 207 4.91 7.87 1.88
N LEU A 208 6.18 8.16 1.59
CA LEU A 208 6.55 9.13 0.55
C LEU A 208 6.11 8.68 -0.84
N ALA A 209 6.28 7.39 -1.15
CA ALA A 209 5.89 6.80 -2.42
C ALA A 209 4.37 6.78 -2.57
N GLU A 210 3.64 6.26 -1.58
CA GLU A 210 2.18 6.26 -1.54
C GLU A 210 1.62 7.68 -1.74
N SER A 211 2.13 8.67 -1.00
CA SER A 211 1.60 10.03 -1.02
C SER A 211 1.99 10.87 -2.24
N ARG A 212 3.08 10.55 -2.95
CA ARG A 212 3.62 11.39 -4.04
C ARG A 212 2.61 11.75 -5.14
N PRO A 213 1.75 10.84 -5.65
CA PRO A 213 0.77 11.19 -6.67
C PRO A 213 -0.29 12.21 -6.20
N LEU A 214 -0.46 12.34 -4.89
CA LEU A 214 -1.46 13.18 -4.22
C LEU A 214 -0.86 14.51 -3.72
N ALA A 215 0.47 14.58 -3.59
CA ALA A 215 1.21 15.71 -3.04
C ALA A 215 1.32 16.89 -4.04
N ARG A 216 0.22 17.63 -4.20
CA ARG A 216 0.15 18.86 -5.03
C ARG A 216 0.34 20.12 -4.16
N PRO A 217 0.78 21.25 -4.74
CA PRO A 217 0.83 22.52 -4.01
C PRO A 217 -0.51 22.84 -3.34
N GLY A 218 -0.49 23.13 -2.03
CA GLY A 218 -1.68 23.42 -1.23
C GLY A 218 -2.53 22.20 -0.83
N SER A 219 -2.10 20.97 -1.14
CA SER A 219 -2.78 19.76 -0.68
C SER A 219 -2.44 19.44 0.78
N PRO A 220 -3.40 18.92 1.58
CA PRO A 220 -3.13 18.51 2.95
C PRO A 220 -2.15 17.33 3.05
N VAL A 221 -2.02 16.53 1.98
CA VAL A 221 -1.02 15.46 1.88
C VAL A 221 0.40 16.04 1.89
N LEU A 222 0.65 17.10 1.10
CA LEU A 222 1.96 17.75 1.05
C LEU A 222 2.35 18.34 2.42
N ASP A 223 1.39 18.95 3.12
CA ASP A 223 1.60 19.47 4.48
C ASP A 223 2.00 18.36 5.47
N MET A 224 1.33 17.20 5.39
CA MET A 224 1.64 16.05 6.23
C MET A 224 3.01 15.44 5.94
N LEU A 225 3.40 15.34 4.67
CA LEU A 225 4.76 14.92 4.30
C LEU A 225 5.82 15.88 4.85
N GLY A 226 5.55 17.19 4.85
CA GLY A 226 6.42 18.20 5.46
C GLY A 226 6.66 17.96 6.96
N ARG A 227 5.71 17.35 7.68
CA ARG A 227 5.85 17.01 9.10
C ARG A 227 6.68 15.75 9.36
N LEU A 228 6.84 14.87 8.36
CA LEU A 228 7.70 13.69 8.46
C LEU A 228 9.19 14.04 8.30
N ALA A 229 9.52 15.03 7.46
CA ALA A 229 10.89 15.35 7.10
C ALA A 229 11.82 15.65 8.31
N PRO A 230 11.41 16.39 9.35
CA PRO A 230 12.26 16.69 10.51
C PRO A 230 12.55 15.47 11.40
N LEU A 231 11.74 14.42 11.32
CA LEU A 231 11.85 13.28 12.23
C LEU A 231 13.10 12.43 11.92
N TYR A 232 13.52 12.35 10.65
CA TYR A 232 14.65 11.49 10.21
C TYR A 232 15.35 12.01 8.93
N PRO A 233 16.18 13.07 9.00
CA PRO A 233 16.69 13.75 7.80
C PRO A 233 17.55 12.88 6.87
N ALA A 234 18.38 11.98 7.40
CA ALA A 234 19.25 11.13 6.59
C ALA A 234 18.44 10.05 5.85
N GLU A 235 17.56 9.36 6.56
CA GLU A 235 16.65 8.34 6.02
C GLU A 235 15.65 8.95 5.01
N TYR A 236 15.18 10.17 5.28
CA TYR A 236 14.31 10.92 4.38
C TYR A 236 14.99 11.20 3.03
N ASN A 237 16.26 11.59 3.03
CA ASN A 237 17.02 11.82 1.80
C ASN A 237 17.20 10.53 0.99
N ALA A 238 17.53 9.41 1.64
CA ALA A 238 17.64 8.11 0.98
C ALA A 238 16.31 7.70 0.32
N ALA A 239 15.20 7.83 1.05
CA ALA A 239 13.86 7.54 0.56
C ALA A 239 13.45 8.42 -0.63
N LEU A 240 13.71 9.73 -0.58
CA LEU A 240 13.42 10.64 -1.70
C LEU A 240 14.22 10.32 -2.96
N ARG A 241 15.51 9.94 -2.83
CA ARG A 241 16.33 9.54 -3.98
C ARG A 241 15.86 8.21 -4.58
N ALA A 242 15.52 7.23 -3.73
CA ALA A 242 14.94 5.96 -4.18
C ALA A 242 13.63 6.19 -4.95
N LEU A 243 12.79 7.11 -4.46
CA LEU A 243 11.55 7.50 -5.13
C LEU A 243 11.82 8.23 -6.46
N ALA A 244 12.88 9.03 -6.56
CA ALA A 244 13.29 9.65 -7.82
C ALA A 244 13.82 8.64 -8.85
N ALA A 245 14.32 7.48 -8.39
CA ALA A 245 14.81 6.39 -9.24
C ALA A 245 13.70 5.46 -9.76
N MET A 246 12.43 5.65 -9.34
CA MET A 246 11.30 4.89 -9.87
C MET A 246 10.98 5.33 -11.30
N GLU A 247 11.61 4.69 -12.29
CA GLU A 247 11.33 4.95 -13.70
C GLU A 247 9.90 4.48 -14.10
N PRO A 248 9.22 5.19 -15.04
CA PRO A 248 7.86 4.84 -15.46
C PRO A 248 7.73 3.53 -16.25
N ALA A 249 8.82 2.94 -16.75
CA ALA A 249 8.80 1.90 -17.78
C ALA A 249 9.17 0.48 -17.32
N SER A 250 9.50 0.26 -16.04
CA SER A 250 9.84 -1.06 -15.48
C SER A 250 8.61 -1.79 -14.89
N SER A 251 8.72 -3.06 -14.53
CA SER A 251 7.65 -3.78 -13.82
C SER A 251 7.57 -3.32 -12.35
N THR A 252 6.45 -3.59 -11.65
CA THR A 252 6.29 -3.30 -10.20
C THR A 252 7.41 -3.97 -9.38
N ALA A 253 7.73 -5.23 -9.69
CA ALA A 253 8.83 -5.97 -9.07
C ALA A 253 10.20 -5.30 -9.29
N GLU A 254 10.47 -4.84 -10.51
CA GLU A 254 11.73 -4.18 -10.85
C GLU A 254 11.85 -2.80 -10.20
N ARG A 255 10.77 -2.01 -10.13
CA ARG A 255 10.75 -0.77 -9.35
C ARG A 255 11.01 -1.01 -7.87
N ALA A 256 10.39 -2.03 -7.28
CA ALA A 256 10.61 -2.40 -5.89
C ALA A 256 12.06 -2.83 -5.62
N ARG A 257 12.65 -3.59 -6.54
CA ARG A 257 14.07 -3.95 -6.51
C ARG A 257 14.97 -2.73 -6.51
N LEU A 258 14.84 -1.86 -7.53
CA LEU A 258 15.67 -0.66 -7.68
C LEU A 258 15.54 0.30 -6.50
N ALA A 259 14.32 0.49 -5.97
CA ALA A 259 14.10 1.30 -4.79
C ALA A 259 14.79 0.71 -3.55
N ALA A 260 14.72 -0.62 -3.35
CA ALA A 260 15.38 -1.30 -2.24
C ALA A 260 16.89 -1.14 -2.31
N GLU A 261 17.49 -1.40 -3.48
CA GLU A 261 18.93 -1.25 -3.71
C GLU A 261 19.39 0.19 -3.44
N LYS A 262 18.63 1.19 -3.89
CA LYS A 262 18.98 2.59 -3.67
C LYS A 262 18.93 3.01 -2.20
N ILE A 263 17.95 2.53 -1.43
CA ILE A 263 17.87 2.77 0.02
C ILE A 263 19.10 2.20 0.74
N ILE A 264 19.57 1.01 0.31
CA ILE A 264 20.72 0.34 0.90
C ILE A 264 22.01 1.10 0.62
N GLU A 265 22.24 1.49 -0.64
CA GLU A 265 23.43 2.24 -1.04
C GLU A 265 23.64 3.51 -0.22
N GLU A 266 22.57 4.32 -0.06
CA GLU A 266 22.67 5.61 0.63
C GLU A 266 22.82 5.48 2.15
N LEU A 267 22.31 4.40 2.75
CA LEU A 267 22.44 4.17 4.19
C LEU A 267 23.76 3.51 4.60
N LEU A 268 24.48 2.91 3.64
CA LEU A 268 25.76 2.26 3.85
C LEU A 268 26.96 3.10 3.37
N ALA A 269 26.72 4.20 2.64
CA ALA A 269 27.71 5.20 2.25
C ALA A 269 28.11 6.11 3.43
#